data_AF-A0A7C5H1F6-F1
#
_entry.id   AF-A0A7C5H1F6-F1
#
_cell.length_a   1.000
_cell.length_b   1.000
_cell.length_c   1.000
_cell.angle_alpha   90.00
_cell.angle_beta   90.00
_cell.angle_gamma   90.00
#
_symmetry.space_group_name_H-M   'P 1'
#
loop_
_entity.id
_entity.type
_entity.pdbx_description
1 polymer ?
#
loop_
_entity_poly.entity_id
_entity_poly.type
_entity_poly.pdbx_seq_one_letter_code
_entity_poly.pdbx_strand_id
1 'polypeptide(L)'
;MKNQGDNVDINVENVVASGSAGTTLDLQKISMALDDAEYVPEKFPGLIYKLKEPKTAMLLFTSGKLVCTGAKNIEMVNEAVGKVLDNIRKIGIDVADDPEIKIQNIVATADMKK
;
A
#
# COMPACT_ATOMS: atom_id res chain seq x y z
N MET A 1 -3.66 -40.39 23.11
CA MET A 1 -4.82 -39.59 22.65
C MET A 1 -4.29 -38.64 21.58
N LYS A 2 -4.71 -38.79 20.32
CA LYS A 2 -4.29 -37.90 19.24
C LYS A 2 -5.20 -36.67 19.28
N ASN A 3 -4.65 -35.50 19.62
CA ASN A 3 -5.34 -34.23 19.44
C ASN A 3 -5.38 -33.95 17.93
N GLN A 4 -6.48 -34.31 17.29
CA GLN A 4 -6.80 -33.86 15.95
C GLN A 4 -7.52 -32.52 16.14
N GLY A 5 -6.74 -31.44 16.26
CA GLY A 5 -7.32 -30.09 16.21
C GLY A 5 -7.86 -29.87 14.80
N ASP A 6 -9.09 -29.42 14.68
CA ASP A 6 -9.69 -29.08 13.40
C ASP A 6 -8.78 -28.05 12.70
N ASN A 7 -8.21 -28.44 11.56
CA ASN A 7 -7.33 -27.56 10.79
C ASN A 7 -8.23 -26.54 10.09
N VAL A 8 -8.36 -25.35 10.69
CA VAL A 8 -9.08 -24.22 10.11
C VAL A 8 -8.17 -23.53 9.10
N ASP A 9 -8.55 -23.57 7.83
CA ASP A 9 -7.84 -22.88 6.76
C ASP A 9 -8.16 -21.38 6.84
N ILE A 10 -7.18 -20.57 7.27
CA ILE A 10 -7.28 -19.10 7.33
C ILE A 10 -6.54 -18.51 6.13
N ASN A 11 -7.22 -17.65 5.36
CA ASN A 11 -6.65 -16.97 4.22
C ASN A 11 -6.69 -15.44 4.38
N VAL A 12 -5.55 -14.77 4.19
CA VAL A 12 -5.48 -13.30 4.22
C VAL A 12 -5.97 -12.75 2.88
N GLU A 13 -7.02 -11.93 2.94
CA GLU A 13 -7.62 -11.30 1.76
C GLU A 13 -7.04 -9.92 1.48
N ASN A 14 -6.72 -9.17 2.53
CA ASN A 14 -6.20 -7.82 2.40
C ASN A 14 -5.38 -7.39 3.62
N VAL A 15 -4.28 -6.71 3.37
CA VAL A 15 -3.47 -6.00 4.36
C VAL A 15 -3.48 -4.52 3.99
N VAL A 16 -3.89 -3.69 4.94
CA VAL A 16 -3.82 -2.23 4.83
C VAL A 16 -2.70 -1.74 5.71
N ALA A 17 -1.81 -0.93 5.16
CA ALA A 17 -0.70 -0.33 5.87
C ALA A 17 -0.58 1.16 5.57
N SER A 18 -0.01 1.90 6.51
CA SER A 18 0.38 3.29 6.30
C SER A 18 1.88 3.45 6.39
N GLY A 19 2.41 4.47 5.73
CA GLY A 19 3.79 4.90 5.92
C GLY A 19 3.96 6.38 5.66
N SER A 20 5.22 6.81 5.54
CA SER A 20 5.60 8.19 5.25
C SER A 20 6.67 8.22 4.17
N ALA A 21 6.56 9.14 3.22
CA ALA A 21 7.61 9.48 2.27
C ALA A 21 8.74 10.33 2.89
N GLY A 22 8.61 10.75 4.16
CA GLY A 22 9.59 11.58 4.85
C GLY A 22 9.66 13.04 4.37
N THR A 23 8.87 13.41 3.37
CA THR A 23 8.79 14.76 2.82
C THR A 23 7.37 15.07 2.34
N THR A 24 7.07 16.35 2.11
CA THR A 24 5.83 16.76 1.44
C THR A 24 5.85 16.38 -0.04
N LEU A 25 4.68 16.03 -0.58
CA LEU A 25 4.54 15.57 -1.97
C LEU A 25 3.74 16.58 -2.79
N ASP A 26 4.29 16.96 -3.95
CA ASP A 26 3.53 17.66 -4.98
C ASP A 26 2.72 16.64 -5.80
N LEU A 27 1.47 16.44 -5.39
CA LEU A 27 0.58 15.45 -5.99
C LEU A 27 0.29 15.75 -7.47
N GLN A 28 0.23 17.02 -7.87
CA GLN A 28 -0.02 17.40 -9.26
C GLN A 28 1.18 17.06 -10.14
N LYS A 29 2.40 17.34 -9.67
CA LYS A 29 3.62 16.92 -10.38
C LYS A 29 3.71 15.40 -10.50
N ILE A 30 3.38 14.67 -9.43
CA ILE A 30 3.40 13.20 -9.44
C ILE A 30 2.37 12.64 -10.43
N SER A 31 1.13 13.14 -10.44
CA SER A 31 0.09 12.66 -11.36
C SER A 31 0.41 12.94 -12.83
N MET A 32 1.12 14.02 -13.12
CA MET A 32 1.56 14.33 -14.49
C MET A 32 2.72 13.45 -14.96
N ALA A 33 3.51 12.91 -14.03
CA ALA A 33 4.72 12.16 -14.35
C ALA A 33 4.53 10.63 -14.31
N LEU A 34 3.50 10.12 -13.64
CA LEU A 34 3.24 8.69 -13.46
C LEU A 34 1.89 8.31 -14.09
N ASP A 35 1.92 7.49 -15.15
CA ASP A 35 0.74 7.16 -15.94
C ASP A 35 -0.43 6.54 -15.14
N ASP A 36 -0.13 5.69 -14.15
CA ASP A 36 -1.13 5.00 -13.34
C ASP A 36 -1.54 5.81 -12.07
N ALA A 37 -1.17 7.09 -11.99
CA ALA A 37 -1.46 7.99 -10.87
C ALA A 37 -2.59 8.99 -11.20
N GLU A 38 -3.67 8.93 -10.42
CA GLU A 38 -4.84 9.79 -10.59
C GLU A 38 -4.98 10.75 -9.41
N TYR A 39 -5.02 12.06 -9.70
CA TYR A 39 -5.25 13.10 -8.70
C TYR A 39 -6.37 14.02 -9.17
N VAL A 40 -7.52 13.94 -8.47
CA VAL A 40 -8.70 14.78 -8.71
C VAL A 40 -9.16 15.32 -7.34
N PRO A 41 -8.61 16.47 -6.88
CA PRO A 41 -8.80 16.96 -5.51
C PRO A 41 -10.26 17.24 -5.15
N GLU A 42 -11.11 17.55 -6.13
CA GLU A 42 -12.54 17.76 -5.95
C GLU A 42 -13.28 16.47 -5.57
N LYS A 43 -12.72 15.30 -5.91
CA LYS A 43 -13.29 13.98 -5.60
C LYS A 43 -12.63 13.33 -4.40
N PHE A 44 -11.31 13.46 -4.26
CA PHE A 44 -10.54 12.83 -3.20
C PHE A 44 -9.27 13.65 -2.90
N PRO A 45 -8.96 13.93 -1.61
CA PRO A 45 -7.84 14.80 -1.24
C PRO A 45 -6.44 14.19 -1.44
N GLY A 46 -6.34 12.93 -1.85
CA GLY A 46 -5.08 12.25 -2.12
C GLY A 46 -4.94 11.85 -3.59
N LEU A 47 -3.72 11.49 -3.97
CA LEU A 47 -3.44 10.87 -5.26
C LEU A 47 -3.58 9.35 -5.12
N ILE A 48 -4.27 8.72 -6.07
CA ILE A 48 -4.44 7.27 -6.15
C ILE A 48 -3.43 6.74 -7.17
N TYR A 49 -2.43 5.99 -6.72
CA TYR A 49 -1.45 5.36 -7.59
C TYR A 49 -1.63 3.84 -7.60
N LYS A 50 -1.95 3.26 -8.76
CA LYS A 50 -2.20 1.82 -8.90
C LYS A 50 -0.96 1.11 -9.43
N LEU A 51 -0.43 0.17 -8.65
CA LEU A 51 0.63 -0.72 -9.10
C LEU A 51 0.02 -1.97 -9.75
N LYS A 52 0.65 -2.42 -10.84
CA LYS A 52 0.28 -3.68 -11.52
C LYS A 52 0.86 -4.89 -10.79
N GLU A 53 2.11 -4.78 -10.35
CA GLU A 53 2.82 -5.83 -9.61
C GLU A 53 3.68 -5.23 -8.49
N PRO A 54 3.43 -5.57 -7.20
CA PRO A 54 2.24 -6.29 -6.74
C PRO A 54 0.96 -5.49 -7.06
N LYS A 55 -0.16 -6.20 -7.26
CA LYS A 55 -1.44 -5.53 -7.59
C LYS A 55 -1.99 -4.83 -6.34
N THR A 56 -1.64 -3.56 -6.18
CA THR A 56 -1.98 -2.75 -5.00
C THR A 56 -2.39 -1.34 -5.40
N ALA A 57 -3.12 -0.65 -4.52
CA ALA A 57 -3.37 0.77 -4.62
C ALA A 57 -2.64 1.51 -3.50
N MET A 58 -1.94 2.58 -3.87
CA MET A 58 -1.30 3.51 -2.94
C MET A 58 -2.09 4.82 -2.93
N LEU A 59 -2.39 5.33 -1.74
CA LEU A 59 -2.94 6.67 -1.55
C LEU A 59 -1.81 7.56 -1.04
N LEU A 60 -1.51 8.62 -1.79
CA LEU A 60 -0.48 9.60 -1.44
C LEU A 60 -1.16 10.90 -1.00
N PHE A 61 -0.66 11.51 0.07
CA PHE A 61 -1.17 12.79 0.56
C PHE A 61 -0.06 13.84 0.52
N THR A 62 -0.43 15.12 0.35
CA THR A 62 0.52 16.25 0.32
C THR A 62 1.45 16.29 1.53
N SER A 63 0.98 15.80 2.69
CA SER A 63 1.77 15.69 3.92
C SER A 63 2.91 14.67 3.87
N GLY A 64 3.02 13.88 2.80
CA GLY A 64 3.95 12.75 2.71
C GLY A 64 3.39 11.45 3.24
N LYS A 65 2.19 11.45 3.84
CA LYS A 65 1.55 10.21 4.27
C LYS A 65 1.25 9.30 3.09
N LEU A 66 1.49 8.01 3.28
CA LEU A 66 1.22 6.93 2.33
C LEU A 66 0.22 5.96 2.96
N VAL A 67 -0.69 5.41 2.16
CA VAL A 67 -1.54 4.28 2.55
C VAL A 67 -1.55 3.24 1.44
N CYS A 68 -1.09 2.03 1.75
CA CYS A 68 -1.10 0.88 0.85
C CYS A 68 -2.30 -0.02 1.18
N THR A 69 -3.02 -0.47 0.14
CA THR A 69 -4.11 -1.45 0.24
C THR A 69 -4.11 -2.39 -0.97
N GLY A 70 -4.72 -3.56 -0.83
CA GLY A 70 -4.79 -4.62 -1.84
C GLY A 70 -3.67 -5.66 -1.75
N ALA A 71 -2.76 -5.52 -0.79
CA ALA A 71 -1.71 -6.50 -0.53
C ALA A 71 -2.28 -7.72 0.22
N LYS A 72 -1.75 -8.93 -0.01
CA LYS A 72 -2.20 -10.16 0.67
C LYS A 72 -1.30 -10.62 1.81
N ASN A 73 -0.16 -9.97 1.98
CA ASN A 73 0.80 -10.23 3.05
C ASN A 73 1.67 -8.98 3.26
N ILE A 74 2.51 -9.02 4.29
CA ILE A 74 3.34 -7.88 4.69
C ILE A 74 4.47 -7.65 3.69
N GLU A 75 5.00 -8.73 3.09
CA GLU A 75 6.05 -8.67 2.08
C GLU A 75 5.60 -7.88 0.85
N MET A 76 4.38 -8.11 0.37
CA MET A 76 3.75 -7.35 -0.72
C MET A 76 3.56 -5.88 -0.36
N VAL A 77 3.25 -5.54 0.90
CA VAL A 77 3.17 -4.14 1.36
C VAL A 77 4.54 -3.48 1.23
N ASN A 78 5.60 -4.13 1.72
CA ASN A 78 6.95 -3.59 1.67
C ASN A 78 7.41 -3.39 0.22
N GLU A 79 7.16 -4.38 -0.64
CA GLU A 79 7.48 -4.29 -2.08
C GLU A 79 6.70 -3.16 -2.76
N ALA A 80 5.40 -3.02 -2.49
CA ALA A 80 4.57 -1.97 -3.05
C ALA A 80 5.04 -0.58 -2.62
N VAL A 81 5.27 -0.37 -1.32
CA VAL A 81 5.76 0.91 -0.78
C VAL A 81 7.12 1.26 -1.40
N GLY A 82 8.06 0.31 -1.43
CA GLY A 82 9.37 0.50 -2.05
C GLY A 82 9.28 0.91 -3.52
N LYS A 83 8.49 0.17 -4.33
CA LYS A 83 8.27 0.50 -5.75
C LYS A 83 7.69 1.90 -5.96
N VAL A 84 6.72 2.31 -5.13
CA VAL A 84 6.16 3.66 -5.23
C VAL A 84 7.21 4.72 -4.91
N LEU A 85 7.97 4.55 -3.82
CA LEU A 85 9.01 5.50 -3.46
C LEU A 85 10.11 5.59 -4.53
N ASP A 86 10.53 4.46 -5.10
CA ASP A 86 11.49 4.44 -6.21
C ASP A 86 10.98 5.21 -7.43
N ASN A 87 9.70 5.06 -7.78
CA ASN A 87 9.10 5.79 -8.90
C ASN A 87 9.01 7.29 -8.62
N ILE A 88 8.74 7.69 -7.38
CA ILE A 88 8.76 9.09 -6.95
C ILE A 88 10.20 9.65 -6.98
N ARG A 89 11.22 8.87 -6.58
CA ARG A 89 12.64 9.28 -6.69
C ARG A 89 13.05 9.51 -8.14
N LYS A 90 12.62 8.64 -9.07
CA LYS A 90 12.96 8.75 -10.51
C LYS A 90 12.45 10.04 -11.16
N ILE A 91 11.42 10.68 -10.61
CA ILE A 91 10.89 11.96 -11.10
C ILE A 91 11.48 13.17 -10.36
N GLY A 92 12.55 12.96 -9.59
CA GLY A 92 13.34 14.00 -8.93
C GLY A 92 12.72 14.53 -7.63
N ILE A 93 11.98 13.70 -6.91
CA ILE A 93 11.46 14.03 -5.57
C ILE A 93 12.23 13.17 -4.56
N ASP A 94 12.92 13.83 -3.64
CA ASP A 94 13.71 13.17 -2.59
C ASP A 94 12.77 12.65 -1.48
N VAL A 95 12.74 11.32 -1.30
CA VAL A 95 11.86 10.63 -0.34
C VAL A 95 12.68 9.66 0.50
N ALA A 96 12.20 9.38 1.72
CA ALA A 96 12.86 8.52 2.69
C ALA A 96 13.35 7.20 2.09
N ASP A 97 14.59 6.81 2.39
CA ASP A 97 15.19 5.54 1.96
C ASP A 97 14.54 4.33 2.64
N ASP A 98 14.25 4.48 3.94
CA ASP A 98 13.62 3.46 4.78
C ASP A 98 12.33 4.02 5.41
N PRO A 99 11.17 3.86 4.76
CA PRO A 99 9.91 4.34 5.29
C PRO A 99 9.45 3.48 6.47
N GLU A 100 9.07 4.11 7.58
CA GLU A 100 8.35 3.40 8.64
C GLU A 100 6.99 2.92 8.10
N ILE A 101 6.77 1.61 8.11
CA ILE A 101 5.52 0.98 7.68
C ILE A 101 4.77 0.44 8.90
N LYS A 102 3.52 0.87 9.05
CA LYS A 102 2.62 0.43 10.12
C LYS A 102 1.40 -0.26 9.55
N ILE A 103 1.20 -1.52 9.92
CA ILE A 103 -0.02 -2.26 9.60
C ILE A 103 -1.20 -1.64 10.34
N GLN A 104 -2.27 -1.35 9.59
CA GLN A 104 -3.48 -0.71 10.08
C GLN A 104 -4.64 -1.69 10.22
N ASN A 105 -4.77 -2.63 9.26
CA ASN A 105 -5.84 -3.62 9.25
C ASN A 105 -5.40 -4.86 8.45
N ILE A 106 -5.92 -6.02 8.84
CA ILE A 106 -5.82 -7.27 8.10
C ILE A 106 -7.22 -7.87 8.00
N VAL A 107 -7.67 -8.13 6.78
CA VAL A 107 -8.91 -8.86 6.48
C VAL A 107 -8.55 -10.30 6.16
N ALA A 108 -9.17 -11.26 6.85
CA ALA A 108 -8.97 -12.68 6.62
C ALA A 108 -10.30 -13.43 6.57
N THR A 109 -10.33 -14.50 5.80
CA THR A 109 -11.44 -15.46 5.70
C THR A 109 -11.01 -16.78 6.32
N ALA A 110 -11.98 -17.56 6.83
CA ALA A 110 -11.71 -18.86 7.39
C ALA A 110 -12.85 -19.83 7.07
N ASP A 111 -12.52 -21.01 6.56
CA ASP A 111 -13.49 -22.07 6.30
C ASP A 111 -13.56 -23.02 7.50
N MET A 112 -14.66 -22.93 8.25
CA MET A 112 -14.93 -23.83 9.36
C MET A 112 -15.64 -25.08 8.85
N LYS A 113 -14.91 -26.20 8.72
CA LYS A 113 -15.51 -27.52 8.48
C LYS A 113 -16.32 -27.90 9.73
N LYS A 114 -17.61 -28.21 9.53
CA LYS A 114 -18.52 -28.71 10.58
C LYS A 114 -18.31 -30.19 10.84
#